data_AF-A0A4Q3JAP8-F1
#
_entry.id   AF-A0A4Q3JAP8-F1
#
_cell.length_a   1.000
_cell.length_b   1.000
_cell.length_c   1.000
_cell.angle_alpha   90.00
_cell.angle_beta   90.00
_cell.angle_gamma   90.00
#
_symmetry.space_group_name_H-M   'P 1'
#
loop_
_entity.id
_entity.type
_entity.pdbx_description
1 polymer ?
#
loop_
_entity_poly.entity_id
_entity_poly.type
_entity_poly.pdbx_seq_one_letter_code
_entity_poly.pdbx_strand_id
1 'polypeptide(L)'
;MYAARFEGKLAQSGQLNAAMTIVGEYGSDGLPPAIDQVEGECEGATHVVTALTVGAFSFFAGSSREIGGSATVFGAGAGAETSKKSESLSRDGDVKSCAASKRGDGTPPEGCGALLRLELAPLMAKGEGIPIECKPGTRLVGKVCKAVDKPSELAADDRSFVDDRAGVGWGTRCFSHFRAGALHYARAACQKGLEQNPSDDTRAAILFNYSLVEEKSGDPIGACEKLSQSLALREGRADRAILKVLRDKITALRCDEVMQKR
;
A
#
# COMPACT_ATOMS: atom_id res chain seq x y z
N MET A 1 -28.36 -23.26 -15.93
CA MET A 1 -29.33 -24.37 -15.74
C MET A 1 -30.25 -24.20 -14.52
N TYR A 2 -29.98 -23.29 -13.58
CA TYR A 2 -30.84 -23.07 -12.41
C TYR A 2 -32.09 -22.20 -12.71
N ALA A 3 -31.98 -21.18 -13.56
CA ALA A 3 -33.08 -20.24 -13.85
C ALA A 3 -34.36 -20.92 -14.36
N ALA A 4 -34.26 -21.81 -15.35
CA ALA A 4 -35.42 -22.55 -15.89
C ALA A 4 -36.14 -23.41 -14.84
N ARG A 5 -35.40 -23.97 -13.87
CA ARG A 5 -35.99 -24.74 -12.76
C ARG A 5 -36.75 -23.83 -11.79
N PHE A 6 -36.20 -22.65 -11.48
CA PHE A 6 -36.87 -21.66 -10.63
C PHE A 6 -38.11 -21.08 -11.29
N GLU A 7 -38.04 -20.73 -12.57
CA GLU A 7 -39.16 -20.22 -13.36
C GLU A 7 -40.31 -21.24 -13.42
N GLY A 8 -40.01 -22.51 -13.73
CA GLY A 8 -41.01 -23.56 -13.74
C GLY A 8 -41.68 -23.77 -12.37
N LYS A 9 -40.92 -23.65 -11.28
CA LYS A 9 -41.44 -23.83 -9.91
C LYS A 9 -42.22 -22.64 -9.41
N LEU A 10 -41.83 -21.41 -9.79
CA LEU A 10 -42.59 -20.20 -9.53
C LEU A 10 -43.92 -20.21 -10.31
N ALA A 11 -43.89 -20.59 -11.59
CA ALA A 11 -45.11 -20.75 -12.40
C ALA A 11 -46.06 -21.81 -11.82
N GLN A 12 -45.52 -22.89 -11.27
CA GLN A 12 -46.31 -23.97 -10.66
C GLN A 12 -46.86 -23.62 -9.28
N SER A 13 -46.09 -22.92 -8.44
CA SER A 13 -46.38 -22.74 -7.00
C SER A 13 -46.84 -21.34 -6.64
N GLY A 14 -46.77 -20.39 -7.58
CA GLY A 14 -47.15 -18.98 -7.41
C GLY A 14 -46.24 -18.15 -6.50
N GLN A 15 -45.32 -18.78 -5.77
CA GLN A 15 -44.42 -18.12 -4.82
C GLN A 15 -43.08 -18.85 -4.73
N LEU A 16 -42.00 -18.06 -4.70
CA LEU A 16 -40.64 -18.49 -4.38
C LEU A 16 -40.19 -17.75 -3.12
N ASN A 17 -39.64 -18.47 -2.14
CA ASN A 17 -39.15 -17.90 -0.90
C ASN A 17 -37.65 -18.12 -0.78
N ALA A 18 -36.98 -17.16 -0.15
CA ALA A 18 -35.56 -17.23 0.20
C ALA A 18 -35.42 -17.00 1.70
N ALA A 19 -34.91 -17.99 2.43
CA ALA A 19 -34.51 -17.85 3.82
C ALA A 19 -32.98 -17.74 3.87
N MET A 20 -32.46 -16.68 4.48
CA MET A 20 -31.03 -16.41 4.57
C MET A 20 -30.64 -16.06 6.00
N THR A 21 -29.46 -16.49 6.42
CA THR A 21 -28.84 -16.10 7.69
C THR A 21 -27.43 -15.62 7.38
N ILE A 22 -27.12 -14.38 7.72
CA ILE A 22 -25.80 -13.76 7.52
C ILE A 22 -25.06 -13.81 8.85
N VAL A 23 -23.81 -14.28 8.84
CA VAL A 23 -22.97 -14.36 10.06
C VAL A 23 -21.74 -13.47 10.00
N GLY A 24 -21.37 -12.99 8.82
CA GLY A 24 -20.23 -12.09 8.70
C GLY A 24 -19.90 -11.71 7.27
N GLU A 25 -18.85 -10.91 7.16
CA GLU A 25 -18.29 -10.43 5.92
C GLU A 25 -16.77 -10.48 5.99
N TYR A 26 -16.13 -10.98 4.95
CA TYR A 26 -14.71 -10.76 4.71
C TYR A 26 -14.57 -9.52 3.84
N GLY A 27 -13.81 -8.52 4.29
CA GLY A 27 -13.53 -7.31 3.52
C GLY A 27 -12.04 -7.16 3.21
N SER A 28 -11.72 -6.57 2.06
CA SER A 28 -10.38 -6.08 1.76
C SER A 28 -10.22 -4.65 2.31
N ASP A 29 -9.12 -4.38 3.01
CA ASP A 29 -8.79 -3.01 3.40
C ASP A 29 -8.22 -2.22 2.20
N GLY A 30 -8.64 -0.98 2.05
CA GLY A 30 -8.02 -0.03 1.12
C GLY A 30 -8.80 0.24 -0.17
N LEU A 31 -8.09 0.76 -1.18
CA LEU A 31 -8.65 1.00 -2.51
C LEU A 31 -8.37 -0.22 -3.39
N PRO A 32 -9.20 -0.47 -4.43
CA PRO A 32 -8.89 -1.48 -5.43
C PRO A 32 -7.50 -1.24 -6.04
N PRO A 33 -6.69 -2.29 -6.28
CA PRO A 33 -5.43 -2.17 -6.99
C PRO A 33 -5.63 -1.70 -8.43
N ALA A 34 -4.58 -1.13 -9.01
CA ALA A 34 -4.49 -0.97 -10.45
C ALA A 34 -4.16 -2.28 -11.16
N ILE A 35 -4.47 -2.36 -12.45
CA ILE A 35 -4.24 -3.56 -13.27
C ILE A 35 -2.76 -4.01 -13.31
N ASP A 36 -1.81 -3.11 -13.09
CA ASP A 36 -0.38 -3.40 -13.01
C ASP A 36 0.11 -3.78 -11.60
N GLN A 37 -0.82 -3.93 -10.65
CA GLN A 37 -0.55 -4.26 -9.25
C GLN A 37 -1.15 -5.61 -8.83
N VAL A 38 -1.73 -6.35 -9.77
CA VAL A 38 -2.27 -7.69 -9.54
C VAL A 38 -1.32 -8.74 -10.11
N GLU A 39 -1.21 -9.88 -9.43
CA GLU A 39 -0.30 -10.96 -9.79
C GLU A 39 -1.07 -12.24 -10.14
N GLY A 40 -0.54 -13.03 -11.08
CA GLY A 40 -1.13 -14.28 -11.55
C GLY A 40 -1.84 -14.13 -12.91
N GLU A 41 -2.81 -15.00 -13.17
CA GLU A 41 -3.59 -15.04 -14.42
C GLU A 41 -4.68 -13.95 -14.43
N CYS A 42 -4.27 -12.68 -14.30
CA CYS A 42 -5.18 -11.54 -14.26
C CYS A 42 -5.42 -10.87 -15.62
N GLU A 43 -4.91 -11.47 -16.70
CA GLU A 43 -5.15 -10.96 -18.06
C GLU A 43 -6.66 -10.96 -18.38
N GLY A 44 -7.21 -9.79 -18.69
CA GLY A 44 -8.64 -9.60 -18.95
C GLY A 44 -9.52 -9.42 -17.71
N ALA A 45 -8.94 -9.43 -16.49
CA ALA A 45 -9.70 -9.09 -15.29
C ALA A 45 -10.15 -7.62 -15.36
N THR A 46 -11.40 -7.38 -14.99
CA THR A 46 -12.00 -6.03 -14.94
C THR A 46 -12.33 -5.60 -13.52
N HIS A 47 -12.49 -6.57 -12.62
CA HIS A 47 -12.90 -6.36 -11.24
C HIS A 47 -12.10 -7.26 -10.30
N VAL A 48 -12.04 -6.83 -9.05
CA VAL A 48 -11.43 -7.51 -7.91
C VAL A 48 -12.51 -7.70 -6.84
N VAL A 49 -12.47 -8.82 -6.14
CA VAL A 49 -13.33 -9.07 -4.98
C VAL A 49 -12.87 -8.19 -3.82
N THR A 50 -13.75 -7.33 -3.33
CA THR A 50 -13.48 -6.45 -2.19
C THR A 50 -14.24 -6.85 -0.94
N ALA A 51 -15.35 -7.60 -1.07
CA ALA A 51 -15.99 -8.22 0.07
C ALA A 51 -16.72 -9.54 -0.26
N LEU A 52 -16.87 -10.38 0.75
CA LEU A 52 -17.59 -11.65 0.73
C LEU A 52 -18.53 -11.72 1.92
N THR A 53 -19.85 -11.69 1.70
CA THR A 53 -20.83 -11.95 2.76
C THR A 53 -21.10 -13.44 2.86
N VAL A 54 -20.99 -14.01 4.07
CA VAL A 54 -21.11 -15.45 4.31
C VAL A 54 -22.22 -15.80 5.31
N GLY A 55 -22.74 -17.02 5.19
CA GLY A 55 -23.74 -17.58 6.10
C GLY A 55 -24.40 -18.86 5.62
N ALA A 56 -25.73 -18.90 5.61
CA ALA A 56 -26.51 -20.02 5.09
C ALA A 56 -27.77 -19.54 4.39
N PHE A 57 -28.24 -20.29 3.39
CA PHE A 57 -29.48 -19.98 2.68
C PHE A 57 -30.27 -21.23 2.28
N SER A 58 -31.58 -21.06 2.09
CA SER A 58 -32.44 -22.05 1.44
C SER A 58 -33.51 -21.37 0.60
N PHE A 59 -33.67 -21.83 -0.64
CA PHE A 59 -34.74 -21.45 -1.55
C PHE A 59 -35.78 -22.56 -1.65
N PHE A 60 -37.05 -22.19 -1.57
CA PHE A 60 -38.16 -23.15 -1.66
C PHE A 60 -39.41 -22.51 -2.30
N ALA A 61 -40.21 -23.31 -2.99
CA ALA A 61 -41.48 -22.90 -3.60
C ALA A 61 -42.67 -23.39 -2.76
N GLY A 62 -43.66 -22.54 -2.46
CA GLY A 62 -44.84 -22.87 -1.65
C GLY A 62 -45.45 -21.70 -0.86
N SER A 63 -46.71 -21.83 -0.42
CA SER A 63 -47.48 -20.74 0.23
C SER A 63 -47.06 -20.48 1.69
N SER A 64 -46.88 -19.22 2.07
CA SER A 64 -46.39 -18.76 3.39
C SER A 64 -47.29 -19.07 4.61
N ARG A 65 -48.50 -19.61 4.42
CA ARG A 65 -49.54 -19.76 5.46
C ARG A 65 -49.20 -20.73 6.61
N GLU A 66 -48.16 -21.55 6.50
CA GLU A 66 -47.74 -22.51 7.54
C GLU A 66 -46.34 -22.20 8.14
N ILE A 67 -45.67 -21.12 7.69
CA ILE A 67 -44.31 -20.72 8.14
C ILE A 67 -44.41 -19.67 9.27
N GLY A 68 -45.48 -19.71 10.07
CA GLY A 68 -45.68 -18.85 11.24
C GLY A 68 -44.98 -19.34 12.51
N GLY A 69 -44.27 -20.47 12.44
CA GLY A 69 -43.45 -21.00 13.53
C GLY A 69 -42.02 -21.22 13.03
N SER A 70 -41.12 -20.28 13.33
CA SER A 70 -39.72 -20.25 12.88
C SER A 70 -38.84 -21.43 13.35
N ALA A 71 -39.41 -22.48 13.96
CA ALA A 71 -38.69 -23.59 14.56
C ALA A 71 -38.78 -24.92 13.78
N THR A 72 -39.74 -25.11 12.86
CA THR A 72 -40.02 -26.44 12.28
C THR A 72 -39.59 -26.66 10.83
N VAL A 73 -39.20 -25.63 10.08
CA VAL A 73 -38.74 -25.81 8.67
C VAL A 73 -37.32 -26.36 8.57
N PHE A 74 -36.48 -26.19 9.59
CA PHE A 74 -35.07 -26.62 9.58
C PHE A 74 -34.78 -27.86 10.46
N GLY A 75 -35.80 -28.60 10.91
CA GLY A 75 -35.56 -29.67 11.87
C GLY A 75 -36.69 -30.65 12.11
N ALA A 76 -36.93 -31.56 11.17
CA ALA A 76 -37.41 -32.93 11.41
C ALA A 76 -37.38 -33.70 10.08
N GLY A 77 -36.84 -34.92 10.07
CA GLY A 77 -36.88 -35.80 8.90
C GLY A 77 -35.72 -36.80 8.80
N ALA A 78 -35.36 -37.51 9.87
CA ALA A 78 -35.71 -38.94 9.97
C ALA A 78 -37.09 -39.26 9.35
N GLY A 79 -37.11 -40.21 8.42
CA GLY A 79 -38.22 -40.52 7.52
C GLY A 79 -39.62 -40.38 8.10
N ALA A 80 -40.39 -39.44 7.56
CA ALA A 80 -41.84 -39.42 7.62
C ALA A 80 -42.35 -38.58 6.44
N GLU A 81 -43.04 -39.23 5.50
CA GLU A 81 -43.81 -38.59 4.45
C GLU A 81 -44.80 -37.59 5.08
N THR A 82 -44.54 -36.29 4.97
CA THR A 82 -45.51 -35.24 5.29
C THR A 82 -45.63 -34.26 4.12
N SER A 83 -46.55 -34.62 3.22
CA SER A 83 -47.40 -33.75 2.38
C SER A 83 -46.82 -32.44 1.77
N LYS A 84 -46.27 -32.56 0.57
CA LYS A 84 -46.65 -31.83 -0.68
C LYS A 84 -46.86 -30.29 -0.71
N LYS A 85 -46.51 -29.47 0.28
CA LYS A 85 -46.80 -28.01 0.22
C LYS A 85 -45.61 -27.07 0.01
N SER A 86 -44.38 -27.53 0.25
CA SER A 86 -43.18 -26.75 -0.09
C SER A 86 -42.08 -27.62 -0.68
N GLU A 87 -41.49 -27.20 -1.79
CA GLU A 87 -40.40 -27.92 -2.47
C GLU A 87 -39.09 -27.14 -2.35
N SER A 88 -38.06 -27.76 -1.76
CA SER A 88 -36.71 -27.20 -1.67
C SER A 88 -36.04 -27.21 -3.04
N LEU A 89 -35.48 -26.07 -3.44
CA LEU A 89 -34.89 -25.88 -4.77
C LEU A 89 -33.36 -25.83 -4.73
N SER A 90 -32.83 -25.12 -3.74
CA SER A 90 -31.39 -24.97 -3.51
C SER A 90 -31.14 -24.60 -2.06
N ARG A 91 -30.05 -25.10 -1.48
CA ARG A 91 -29.62 -24.80 -0.12
C ARG A 91 -28.11 -24.89 -0.08
N ASP A 92 -27.50 -24.00 0.68
CA ASP A 92 -26.11 -24.12 1.10
C ASP A 92 -25.97 -23.61 2.54
N GLY A 93 -25.07 -24.24 3.29
CA GLY A 93 -24.91 -24.06 4.73
C GLY A 93 -26.07 -24.61 5.59
N ASP A 94 -25.87 -24.49 6.90
CA ASP A 94 -26.79 -24.88 7.94
C ASP A 94 -27.13 -23.70 8.85
N VAL A 95 -28.39 -23.25 8.73
CA VAL A 95 -28.95 -22.14 9.51
C VAL A 95 -28.84 -22.40 11.02
N LYS A 96 -28.89 -23.67 11.45
CA LYS A 96 -28.71 -24.00 12.87
C LYS A 96 -27.28 -23.79 13.32
N SER A 97 -26.30 -24.23 12.53
CA SER A 97 -24.88 -23.97 12.81
C SER A 97 -24.58 -22.48 12.87
N CYS A 98 -25.28 -21.65 12.08
CA CYS A 98 -25.11 -20.20 12.10
C CYS A 98 -25.40 -19.55 13.46
N ALA A 99 -26.28 -20.15 14.29
CA ALA A 99 -26.61 -19.62 15.61
C ALA A 99 -25.42 -19.65 16.60
N ALA A 100 -24.37 -20.43 16.29
CA ALA A 100 -23.15 -20.46 17.09
C ALA A 100 -22.22 -19.25 16.85
N SER A 101 -22.48 -18.45 15.82
CA SER A 101 -21.67 -17.27 15.48
C SER A 101 -21.79 -16.17 16.52
N LYS A 102 -20.66 -15.49 16.80
CA LYS A 102 -20.54 -14.39 17.74
C LYS A 102 -19.86 -13.19 17.09
N ARG A 103 -20.14 -12.00 17.64
CA ARG A 103 -19.46 -10.77 17.23
C ARG A 103 -17.96 -10.89 17.51
N GLY A 104 -17.14 -10.67 16.48
CA GLY A 104 -15.69 -10.72 16.57
C GLY A 104 -15.07 -12.08 16.21
N ASP A 105 -15.88 -13.08 15.86
CA ASP A 105 -15.36 -14.33 15.28
C ASP A 105 -14.65 -14.03 13.95
N GLY A 106 -13.43 -14.56 13.77
CA GLY A 106 -12.66 -14.39 12.54
C GLY A 106 -13.05 -15.34 11.40
N THR A 107 -13.83 -16.38 11.70
CA THR A 107 -14.31 -17.36 10.73
C THR A 107 -15.73 -17.81 11.07
N PRO A 108 -16.58 -18.10 10.08
CA PRO A 108 -17.91 -18.63 10.33
C PRO A 108 -17.83 -20.02 10.99
N PRO A 109 -18.84 -20.41 11.80
CA PRO A 109 -18.96 -21.76 12.31
C PRO A 109 -18.97 -22.81 11.19
N GLU A 110 -18.55 -24.03 11.49
CA GLU A 110 -18.61 -25.14 10.54
C GLU A 110 -20.03 -25.33 10.00
N GLY A 111 -20.15 -25.39 8.68
CA GLY A 111 -21.44 -25.46 7.99
C GLY A 111 -22.17 -24.13 7.85
N CYS A 112 -21.66 -22.98 8.30
CA CYS A 112 -22.28 -21.65 8.08
C CYS A 112 -21.41 -20.71 7.22
N GLY A 113 -20.60 -21.28 6.33
CA GLY A 113 -19.69 -20.54 5.45
C GLY A 113 -20.17 -20.36 4.01
N ALA A 114 -21.47 -20.56 3.73
CA ALA A 114 -21.98 -20.44 2.37
C ALA A 114 -21.84 -19.01 1.84
N LEU A 115 -21.39 -18.86 0.60
CA LEU A 115 -21.22 -17.55 -0.04
C LEU A 115 -22.58 -16.98 -0.43
N LEU A 116 -22.98 -15.88 0.22
CA LEU A 116 -24.27 -15.22 0.01
C LEU A 116 -24.17 -14.06 -0.97
N ARG A 117 -23.07 -13.32 -0.92
CA ARG A 117 -22.83 -12.14 -1.77
C ARG A 117 -21.34 -11.94 -2.03
N LEU A 118 -21.02 -11.62 -3.28
CA LEU A 118 -19.72 -11.11 -3.72
C LEU A 118 -19.86 -9.61 -3.96
N GLU A 119 -18.94 -8.83 -3.42
CA GLU A 119 -18.77 -7.43 -3.78
C GLU A 119 -17.53 -7.30 -4.64
N LEU A 120 -17.71 -6.64 -5.79
CA LEU A 120 -16.70 -6.44 -6.80
C LEU A 120 -16.44 -4.95 -6.94
N ALA A 121 -15.18 -4.57 -6.97
CA ALA A 121 -14.76 -3.22 -7.36
C ALA A 121 -13.98 -3.29 -8.68
N PRO A 122 -14.13 -2.28 -9.56
CA PRO A 122 -13.34 -2.23 -10.78
C PRO A 122 -11.85 -2.12 -10.43
N LEU A 123 -11.01 -2.80 -11.22
CA LEU A 123 -9.58 -2.55 -11.19
C LEU A 123 -9.33 -1.11 -11.67
N MET A 124 -8.42 -0.41 -10.98
CA MET A 124 -8.04 0.93 -11.40
C MET A 124 -7.21 0.88 -12.69
N ALA A 125 -7.21 1.98 -13.44
CA ALA A 125 -6.36 2.08 -14.62
C ALA A 125 -4.89 1.97 -14.20
N LYS A 126 -4.05 1.52 -15.14
CA LYS A 126 -2.60 1.39 -14.95
C LYS A 126 -2.02 2.69 -14.37
N GLY A 127 -1.30 2.58 -13.27
CA GLY A 127 -0.66 3.72 -12.60
C GLY A 127 -1.58 4.60 -11.74
N GLU A 128 -2.88 4.30 -11.64
CA GLU A 128 -3.81 5.01 -10.72
C GLU A 128 -3.92 4.35 -9.34
N GLY A 129 -3.33 3.18 -9.16
CA GLY A 129 -3.31 2.46 -7.89
C GLY A 129 -2.44 3.15 -6.84
N ILE A 130 -2.50 2.66 -5.60
CA ILE A 130 -1.63 3.17 -4.53
C ILE A 130 -0.20 2.80 -4.89
N PRO A 131 0.73 3.75 -5.07
CA PRO A 131 2.11 3.42 -5.42
C PRO A 131 2.71 2.50 -4.35
N ILE A 132 3.11 1.30 -4.78
CA ILE A 132 3.75 0.31 -3.90
C ILE A 132 5.19 0.75 -3.59
N GLU A 133 5.81 1.44 -4.56
CA GLU A 133 7.11 2.09 -4.42
C GLU A 133 7.04 3.52 -4.97
N CYS A 134 7.69 4.43 -4.25
CA CYS A 134 7.85 5.82 -4.70
C CYS A 134 9.13 6.00 -5.50
N LYS A 135 9.09 6.88 -6.51
CA LYS A 135 10.28 7.24 -7.28
C LYS A 135 11.36 7.83 -6.35
N PRO A 136 12.65 7.66 -6.67
CA PRO A 136 13.73 8.29 -5.90
C PRO A 136 13.48 9.79 -5.66
N GLY A 137 13.74 10.28 -4.44
CA GLY A 137 13.47 11.68 -4.05
C GLY A 137 12.00 11.97 -3.72
N THR A 138 11.13 10.97 -3.73
CA THR A 138 9.75 11.04 -3.23
C THR A 138 9.52 10.02 -2.12
N ARG A 139 8.54 10.27 -1.25
CA ARG A 139 8.12 9.39 -0.17
C ARG A 139 6.60 9.23 -0.17
N LEU A 140 6.12 8.07 0.27
CA LEU A 140 4.68 7.81 0.38
C LEU A 140 4.12 8.62 1.56
N VAL A 141 3.21 9.56 1.27
CA VAL A 141 2.48 10.32 2.29
C VAL A 141 0.99 10.08 2.09
N GLY A 142 0.40 9.26 2.95
CA GLY A 142 -0.92 8.70 2.72
C GLY A 142 -0.87 7.74 1.53
N LYS A 143 -1.61 8.02 0.46
CA LYS A 143 -1.70 7.17 -0.75
C LYS A 143 -1.00 7.78 -1.97
N VAL A 144 -0.18 8.81 -1.78
CA VAL A 144 0.45 9.57 -2.87
C VAL A 144 1.94 9.72 -2.59
N CYS A 145 2.77 9.48 -3.60
CA CYS A 145 4.19 9.82 -3.55
C CYS A 145 4.33 11.35 -3.61
N LYS A 146 4.87 11.94 -2.55
CA LYS A 146 5.18 13.37 -2.48
C LYS A 146 6.69 13.56 -2.48
N ALA A 147 7.15 14.69 -3.03
CA ALA A 147 8.54 15.08 -2.91
C ALA A 147 9.00 15.02 -1.44
N VAL A 148 10.20 14.50 -1.22
CA VAL A 148 10.84 14.57 0.09
C VAL A 148 10.99 16.03 0.46
N ASP A 149 10.51 16.39 1.66
CA ASP A 149 10.66 17.74 2.16
C ASP A 149 12.14 18.01 2.48
N LYS A 150 12.64 19.15 2.01
CA LYS A 150 14.06 19.53 2.13
C LYS A 150 14.19 20.84 2.87
N PRO A 151 13.75 20.91 4.14
CA PRO A 151 13.92 22.12 4.92
C PRO A 151 15.40 22.50 4.97
N SER A 152 15.66 23.78 4.76
CA SER A 152 16.99 24.37 4.79
C SER A 152 16.88 25.70 5.54
N GLU A 153 17.29 25.69 6.80
CA GLU A 153 17.32 26.88 7.65
C GLU A 153 18.68 26.94 8.34
N LEU A 154 19.23 28.12 8.57
CA LEU A 154 20.44 28.24 9.39
C LEU A 154 20.11 28.04 10.87
N ALA A 155 20.96 27.30 11.57
CA ALA A 155 20.91 27.25 13.04
C ALA A 155 21.05 28.66 13.62
N ALA A 156 20.49 28.92 14.81
CA ALA A 156 20.51 30.24 15.43
C ALA A 156 21.94 30.82 15.50
N ASP A 157 22.89 30.00 15.94
CA ASP A 157 24.32 30.36 16.08
C ASP A 157 25.03 30.57 14.73
N ASP A 158 24.44 30.10 13.64
CA ASP A 158 24.99 30.26 12.29
C ASP A 158 24.51 31.54 11.61
N ARG A 159 23.41 32.15 12.07
CA ARG A 159 22.81 33.32 11.39
C ARG A 159 23.74 34.53 11.36
N SER A 160 24.59 34.67 12.37
CA SER A 160 25.62 35.72 12.45
C SER A 160 27.03 35.21 12.16
N PHE A 161 27.16 33.95 11.72
CA PHE A 161 28.48 33.38 11.42
C PHE A 161 29.04 34.00 10.12
N VAL A 162 30.27 34.48 10.21
CA VAL A 162 31.05 34.98 9.08
C VAL A 162 32.18 33.99 8.82
N ASP A 163 32.31 33.55 7.57
CA ASP A 163 33.38 32.63 7.17
C ASP A 163 34.48 33.41 6.47
N ASP A 164 35.57 33.66 7.20
CA ASP A 164 36.79 34.31 6.71
C ASP A 164 37.74 33.33 5.98
N ARG A 165 37.34 32.05 5.83
CA ARG A 165 38.14 30.98 5.23
C ARG A 165 37.50 30.43 3.96
N ALA A 166 36.87 31.30 3.16
CA ALA A 166 36.37 30.98 1.82
C ALA A 166 35.57 29.66 1.74
N GLY A 167 34.62 29.46 2.67
CA GLY A 167 33.74 28.28 2.72
C GLY A 167 34.19 27.16 3.64
N VAL A 168 35.43 27.15 4.15
CA VAL A 168 35.93 26.10 5.07
C VAL A 168 35.17 26.11 6.39
N GLY A 169 34.85 27.29 6.93
CA GLY A 169 34.07 27.42 8.15
C GLY A 169 32.66 26.85 7.99
N TRP A 170 32.00 27.18 6.90
CA TRP A 170 30.69 26.62 6.55
C TRP A 170 30.75 25.11 6.30
N GLY A 171 31.78 24.61 5.63
CA GLY A 171 31.98 23.17 5.43
C GLY A 171 32.14 22.39 6.75
N THR A 172 32.80 22.99 7.74
CA THR A 172 32.93 22.42 9.09
C THR A 172 31.58 22.36 9.81
N ARG A 173 30.79 23.44 9.76
CA ARG A 173 29.45 23.51 10.35
C ARG A 173 28.47 22.54 9.68
N CYS A 174 28.50 22.45 8.35
CA CYS A 174 27.78 21.47 7.55
C CYS A 174 28.01 20.05 8.07
N PHE A 175 29.27 19.63 8.26
CA PHE A 175 29.58 18.32 8.81
C PHE A 175 29.17 18.17 10.28
N SER A 176 29.37 19.19 11.11
CA SER A 176 29.00 19.18 12.53
C SER A 176 27.51 18.98 12.73
N HIS A 177 26.66 19.74 12.01
CA HIS A 177 25.21 19.59 12.06
C HIS A 177 24.75 18.24 11.53
N PHE A 178 25.39 17.72 10.48
CA PHE A 178 25.11 16.38 9.97
C PHE A 178 25.38 15.32 11.04
N ARG A 179 26.54 15.40 11.73
CA ARG A 179 26.91 14.50 12.82
C ARG A 179 25.94 14.57 14.01
N ALA A 180 25.34 15.74 14.24
CA ALA A 180 24.30 15.95 15.25
C ALA A 180 22.90 15.47 14.82
N GLY A 181 22.72 15.02 13.57
CA GLY A 181 21.41 14.64 13.03
C GLY A 181 20.50 15.83 12.69
N ALA A 182 21.00 17.07 12.77
CA ALA A 182 20.26 18.29 12.44
C ALA A 182 20.31 18.56 10.93
N LEU A 183 19.65 17.72 10.14
CA LEU A 183 19.80 17.68 8.68
C LEU A 183 19.43 18.99 7.97
N HIS A 184 18.43 19.72 8.46
CA HIS A 184 18.02 21.02 7.89
C HIS A 184 19.07 22.11 8.13
N TYR A 185 19.70 22.13 9.31
CA TYR A 185 20.83 23.02 9.60
C TYR A 185 22.07 22.64 8.80
N ALA A 186 22.34 21.34 8.68
CA ALA A 186 23.44 20.84 7.87
C ALA A 186 23.29 21.28 6.41
N ARG A 187 22.12 21.06 5.81
CA ARG A 187 21.80 21.47 4.43
C ARG A 187 22.07 22.96 4.22
N ALA A 188 21.56 23.82 5.09
CA ALA A 188 21.75 25.26 4.98
C ALA A 188 23.22 25.67 5.09
N ALA A 189 23.97 25.09 6.02
CA ALA A 189 25.39 25.35 6.17
C ALA A 189 26.20 24.88 4.94
N CYS A 190 25.88 23.72 4.36
CA CYS A 190 26.56 23.26 3.14
C CYS A 190 26.27 24.21 1.96
N GLN A 191 25.02 24.66 1.80
CA GLN A 191 24.63 25.65 0.77
C GLN A 191 25.40 26.95 0.93
N LYS A 192 25.45 27.51 2.15
CA LYS A 192 26.24 28.71 2.45
C LYS A 192 27.72 28.56 2.12
N GLY A 193 28.31 27.40 2.42
CA GLY A 193 29.70 27.13 2.06
C GLY A 193 29.95 27.14 0.55
N LEU A 194 29.03 26.62 -0.25
CA LEU A 194 29.15 26.65 -1.72
C LEU A 194 28.92 28.04 -2.31
N GLU A 195 28.07 28.87 -1.68
CA GLU A 195 27.84 30.27 -2.06
C GLU A 195 29.08 31.16 -1.88
N GLN A 196 30.03 30.78 -1.00
CA GLN A 196 31.30 31.52 -0.79
C GLN A 196 32.31 31.37 -1.92
N ASN A 197 31.93 30.72 -3.03
CA ASN A 197 32.82 30.39 -4.14
C ASN A 197 34.16 29.75 -3.69
N PRO A 198 34.11 28.64 -2.93
CA PRO A 198 35.31 27.99 -2.40
C PRO A 198 36.23 27.48 -3.52
N SER A 199 37.50 27.25 -3.17
CA SER A 199 38.43 26.48 -4.01
C SER A 199 37.89 25.08 -4.30
N ASP A 200 38.37 24.43 -5.36
CA ASP A 200 37.88 23.10 -5.77
C ASP A 200 37.99 22.06 -4.65
N ASP A 201 39.03 22.13 -3.82
CA ASP A 201 39.27 21.23 -2.69
C ASP A 201 38.17 21.36 -1.63
N THR A 202 37.93 22.61 -1.22
CA THR A 202 36.91 22.95 -0.24
C THR A 202 35.52 22.68 -0.80
N ARG A 203 35.28 23.04 -2.07
CA ARG A 203 34.04 22.75 -2.80
C ARG A 203 33.74 21.25 -2.82
N ALA A 204 34.73 20.43 -3.19
CA ALA A 204 34.57 18.98 -3.24
C ALA A 204 34.30 18.39 -1.85
N ALA A 205 34.95 18.89 -0.80
CA ALA A 205 34.68 18.46 0.58
C ALA A 205 33.25 18.84 1.03
N ILE A 206 32.80 20.06 0.74
CA ILE A 206 31.43 20.49 1.06
C ILE A 206 30.41 19.66 0.29
N LEU A 207 30.62 19.43 -1.01
CA LEU A 207 29.74 18.59 -1.83
C LEU A 207 29.63 17.16 -1.31
N PHE A 208 30.75 16.57 -0.87
CA PHE A 208 30.71 15.25 -0.23
C PHE A 208 29.86 15.27 1.04
N ASN A 209 30.07 16.22 1.96
CA ASN A 209 29.25 16.34 3.16
C ASN A 209 27.78 16.58 2.83
N TYR A 210 27.51 17.41 1.83
CA TYR A 210 26.16 17.69 1.38
C TYR A 210 25.47 16.43 0.83
N SER A 211 26.20 15.57 0.12
CA SER A 211 25.64 14.28 -0.31
C SER A 211 25.20 13.39 0.85
N LEU A 212 25.92 13.42 1.98
CA LEU A 212 25.55 12.67 3.18
C LEU A 212 24.24 13.18 3.78
N VAL A 213 24.05 14.51 3.76
CA VAL A 213 22.82 15.15 4.23
C VAL A 213 21.63 14.74 3.36
N GLU A 214 21.77 14.78 2.03
CA GLU A 214 20.68 14.40 1.12
C GLU A 214 20.36 12.91 1.21
N GLU A 215 21.37 12.03 1.27
CA GLU A 215 21.16 10.60 1.47
C GLU A 215 20.39 10.33 2.78
N LYS A 216 20.83 10.94 3.89
CA LYS A 216 20.19 10.76 5.19
C LYS A 216 18.78 11.35 5.25
N SER A 217 18.49 12.35 4.41
CA SER A 217 17.16 12.95 4.27
C SER A 217 16.21 12.12 3.40
N GLY A 218 16.68 11.02 2.78
CA GLY A 218 15.89 10.22 1.85
C GLY A 218 15.84 10.78 0.43
N ASP A 219 16.81 11.62 0.05
CA ASP A 219 16.96 12.17 -1.30
C ASP A 219 18.16 11.55 -2.04
N PRO A 220 18.05 10.32 -2.53
CA PRO A 220 19.15 9.65 -3.23
C PRO A 220 19.55 10.34 -4.53
N ILE A 221 18.64 11.05 -5.21
CA ILE A 221 18.96 11.83 -6.43
C ILE A 221 19.92 12.97 -6.06
N GLY A 222 19.55 13.80 -5.07
CA GLY A 222 20.41 14.88 -4.62
C GLY A 222 21.74 14.39 -4.07
N ALA A 223 21.76 13.25 -3.37
CA ALA A 223 22.99 12.63 -2.91
C ALA A 223 23.93 12.27 -4.09
N CYS A 224 23.40 11.59 -5.10
CA CYS A 224 24.16 11.19 -6.29
C CYS A 224 24.67 12.40 -7.09
N GLU A 225 23.85 13.43 -7.30
CA GLU A 225 24.29 14.66 -7.97
C GLU A 225 25.50 15.30 -7.27
N LYS A 226 25.46 15.40 -5.95
CA LYS A 226 26.52 16.03 -5.16
C LYS A 226 27.77 15.16 -5.09
N LEU A 227 27.63 13.83 -5.01
CA LEU A 227 28.76 12.89 -5.10
C LEU A 227 29.48 12.99 -6.46
N SER A 228 28.73 13.00 -7.56
CA SER A 228 29.30 13.13 -8.90
C SER A 228 30.05 14.46 -9.08
N GLN A 229 29.49 15.57 -8.58
CA GLN A 229 30.18 16.86 -8.59
C GLN A 229 31.45 16.85 -7.73
N SER A 230 31.41 16.24 -6.53
CA SER A 230 32.58 16.07 -5.67
C SER A 230 33.67 15.21 -6.33
N LEU A 231 33.27 14.14 -7.04
CA LEU A 231 34.20 13.25 -7.74
C LEU A 231 34.88 14.01 -8.88
N ALA A 232 34.11 14.70 -9.72
CA ALA A 232 34.63 15.45 -10.87
C ALA A 232 35.72 16.47 -10.47
N LEU A 233 35.55 17.17 -9.35
CA LEU A 233 36.54 18.14 -8.82
C LEU A 233 37.83 17.48 -8.27
N ARG A 234 37.81 16.17 -8.08
CA ARG A 234 38.94 15.38 -7.54
C ARG A 234 39.55 14.44 -8.59
N GLU A 235 38.93 14.29 -9.75
CA GLU A 235 39.49 13.49 -10.84
C GLU A 235 40.84 14.09 -11.29
N GLY A 236 41.81 13.22 -11.55
CA GLY A 236 43.18 13.63 -11.89
C GLY A 236 44.10 13.90 -10.69
N ARG A 237 43.62 13.82 -9.45
CA ARG A 237 44.47 13.98 -8.25
C ARG A 237 45.09 12.66 -7.77
N ALA A 238 46.22 12.76 -7.07
CA ALA A 238 46.98 11.60 -6.59
C ALA A 238 46.34 10.86 -5.39
N ASP A 239 45.34 11.44 -4.73
CA ASP A 239 44.68 10.80 -3.57
C ASP A 239 43.70 9.71 -4.01
N ARG A 240 44.26 8.53 -4.30
CA ARG A 240 43.51 7.34 -4.71
C ARG A 240 42.56 6.83 -3.63
N ALA A 241 42.85 7.08 -2.35
CA ALA A 241 42.02 6.59 -1.25
C ALA A 241 40.68 7.33 -1.22
N ILE A 242 40.69 8.66 -1.33
CA ILE A 242 39.45 9.44 -1.37
C ILE A 242 38.64 9.13 -2.62
N LEU A 243 39.29 9.01 -3.77
CA LEU A 243 38.61 8.63 -5.02
C LEU A 243 37.93 7.26 -4.91
N LYS A 244 38.57 6.30 -4.23
CA LYS A 244 37.97 5.00 -3.97
C LYS A 244 36.71 5.15 -3.10
N VAL A 245 36.77 5.90 -2.00
CA VAL A 245 35.61 6.13 -1.11
C VAL A 245 34.43 6.74 -1.88
N LEU A 246 34.69 7.73 -2.75
CA LEU A 246 33.63 8.35 -3.56
C LEU A 246 33.00 7.38 -4.55
N ARG A 247 33.81 6.59 -5.27
CA ARG A 247 33.31 5.60 -6.22
C ARG A 247 32.53 4.50 -5.52
N ASP A 248 33.04 3.96 -4.42
CA ASP A 248 32.35 2.96 -3.61
C ASP A 248 30.98 3.49 -3.15
N LYS A 249 30.90 4.77 -2.75
CA LYS A 249 29.64 5.41 -2.35
C LYS A 249 28.66 5.55 -3.52
N ILE A 250 29.13 5.99 -4.68
CA ILE A 250 28.33 6.12 -5.92
C ILE A 250 27.76 4.76 -6.33
N THR A 251 28.57 3.71 -6.28
CA THR A 251 28.14 2.33 -6.56
C THR A 251 27.15 1.83 -5.52
N ALA A 252 27.40 2.05 -4.22
CA ALA A 252 26.51 1.63 -3.14
C ALA A 252 25.12 2.30 -3.24
N LEU A 253 25.05 3.56 -3.67
CA LEU A 253 23.81 4.28 -3.91
C LEU A 253 23.16 3.97 -5.26
N ARG A 254 23.78 3.12 -6.10
CA ARG A 254 23.33 2.78 -7.45
C ARG A 254 23.02 4.02 -8.28
N CYS A 255 23.92 5.02 -8.24
CA CYS A 255 23.65 6.33 -8.81
C CYS A 255 23.30 6.29 -10.31
N ASP A 256 23.88 5.37 -11.08
CA ASP A 256 23.53 5.21 -12.50
C ASP A 256 22.03 4.90 -12.68
N GLU A 257 21.49 3.99 -11.87
CA GLU A 257 20.07 3.62 -11.94
C GLU A 257 19.15 4.69 -11.35
N VAL A 258 19.56 5.29 -10.23
CA VAL A 258 18.79 6.37 -9.57
C VAL A 258 18.63 7.55 -10.52
N MET A 259 19.69 7.91 -11.25
CA MET A 259 19.69 9.04 -12.17
C MET A 259 18.93 8.75 -13.47
N GLN A 260 18.89 7.50 -13.94
CA GLN A 260 18.09 7.10 -15.11
C GLN A 260 16.57 7.11 -14.85
N LYS A 261 16.14 7.05 -13.58
CA LYS A 261 14.73 7.02 -13.17
C LYS A 261 14.15 8.42 -12.85
N ARG A 262 14.95 9.48 -12.99
CA ARG A 262 14.53 10.88 -12.79
C ARG A 262 13.63 11.35 -13.93
#